data_AF-A0A9W8W2Z2-F1
#
_entry.id   AF-A0A9W8W2Z2-F1
#
_cell.length_a   1.000
_cell.length_b   1.000
_cell.length_c   1.000
_cell.angle_alpha   90.00
_cell.angle_beta   90.00
_cell.angle_gamma   90.00
#
_symmetry.space_group_name_H-M   'P 1'
#
loop_
_entity.id
_entity.type
_entity.pdbx_description
1 polymer ?
#
loop_
_entity_poly.entity_id
_entity_poly.type
_entity_poly.pdbx_seq_one_letter_code
_entity_poly.pdbx_strand_id
1 'polypeptide(L)'
;MWDAIVQSYEAENDIPTEDTFLATTIVRNAIGSAWKAKTNDDINRLHVVWTTASDYAFGFNAANPDQREEMLIKQSNKTTIEYEKLVEKRHSIQQSEAQIDDIIRSFRYGKAHFASSLSDSKLWIAMSNEARRWSSLHDQYQWMDTTMAENMMMYAQEAAIEEAFDTKMYLIDTYMQTAVADVRAAVNRMARGSDQLVSIAMVAVPCTVLASIFSMITGGRLFFVYWCATIPMTLLLLGWVIQKDIVALVVKMEERWRGTRADMSSSDILYLD
;
A
#
# COMPACT_ATOMS: atom_id res chain seq x y z
N MET A 1 -18.93 -1.34 -37.55
CA MET A 1 -20.40 -1.27 -37.30
C MET A 1 -21.18 -1.15 -38.61
N TRP A 2 -20.90 -0.16 -39.46
CA TRP A 2 -21.57 -0.01 -40.77
C TRP A 2 -21.43 -1.25 -41.67
N ASP A 3 -20.22 -1.80 -41.78
CA ASP A 3 -19.98 -2.99 -42.63
C ASP A 3 -20.77 -4.22 -42.16
N ALA A 4 -20.93 -4.41 -40.86
CA ALA A 4 -21.73 -5.51 -40.31
C ALA A 4 -23.23 -5.34 -40.60
N ILE A 5 -23.72 -4.10 -40.63
CA ILE A 5 -25.11 -3.77 -41.00
C ILE A 5 -25.32 -4.04 -42.49
N VAL A 6 -24.41 -3.57 -43.35
CA VAL A 6 -24.45 -3.81 -44.80
C VAL A 6 -24.41 -5.30 -45.12
N GLN A 7 -23.51 -6.05 -44.48
CA GLN A 7 -23.37 -7.48 -44.69
C GLN A 7 -24.62 -8.27 -44.22
N SER A 8 -25.29 -7.81 -43.15
CA SER A 8 -26.57 -8.40 -42.72
C SER A 8 -27.70 -8.16 -43.72
N TYR A 9 -27.74 -6.97 -44.33
CA TYR A 9 -28.71 -6.62 -45.36
C TYR A 9 -28.49 -7.43 -46.64
N GLU A 10 -27.24 -7.59 -47.08
CA GLU A 10 -26.89 -8.37 -48.28
C GLU A 10 -27.20 -9.87 -48.14
N ALA A 11 -27.04 -10.42 -46.93
CA ALA A 11 -27.35 -11.81 -46.62
C ALA A 11 -28.85 -12.13 -46.61
N GLU A 12 -29.71 -11.11 -46.53
CA GLU A 12 -31.18 -11.24 -46.42
C GLU A 12 -31.96 -10.83 -47.68
N ASN A 13 -31.28 -10.68 -48.82
CA ASN A 13 -31.90 -10.36 -50.11
C ASN A 13 -32.93 -11.40 -50.63
N ASP A 14 -33.08 -12.55 -49.97
CA ASP A 14 -34.01 -13.63 -50.34
C ASP A 14 -35.37 -13.58 -49.59
N ILE A 15 -35.64 -12.54 -48.78
CA ILE A 15 -36.91 -12.46 -48.05
C ILE A 15 -38.03 -11.93 -48.99
N PRO A 16 -39.13 -12.67 -49.16
CA PRO A 16 -40.22 -12.28 -50.05
C PRO A 16 -40.84 -10.94 -49.64
N THR A 17 -40.99 -10.05 -50.63
CA THR A 17 -41.46 -8.66 -50.53
C THR A 17 -42.89 -8.50 -50.02
N GLU A 18 -43.62 -9.59 -49.78
CA GLU A 18 -45.00 -9.60 -49.30
C GLU A 18 -45.13 -9.58 -47.76
N ASP A 19 -44.03 -9.73 -47.01
CA ASP A 19 -44.07 -9.67 -45.54
C ASP A 19 -44.21 -8.22 -45.04
N THR A 20 -45.35 -7.91 -44.42
CA THR A 20 -45.65 -6.58 -43.85
C THR A 20 -44.69 -6.21 -42.71
N PHE A 21 -43.99 -7.18 -42.12
CA PHE A 21 -42.99 -6.99 -41.05
C PHE A 21 -41.54 -7.01 -41.54
N LEU A 22 -41.29 -7.14 -42.85
CA LEU A 22 -39.96 -7.21 -43.45
C LEU A 22 -39.03 -6.09 -42.96
N ALA A 23 -39.52 -4.84 -42.97
CA ALA A 23 -38.74 -3.70 -42.52
C ALA A 23 -38.32 -3.82 -41.04
N THR A 24 -39.19 -4.36 -40.18
CA THR A 24 -38.86 -4.54 -38.76
C THR A 24 -37.85 -5.67 -38.55
N THR A 25 -37.94 -6.74 -39.34
CA THR A 25 -36.98 -7.85 -39.33
C THR A 25 -35.59 -7.38 -39.74
N ILE A 26 -35.49 -6.63 -40.84
CA ILE A 26 -34.22 -6.06 -41.32
C ILE A 26 -33.58 -5.16 -40.26
N VAL A 27 -34.35 -4.25 -39.65
CA VAL A 27 -33.83 -3.36 -38.60
C VAL A 27 -33.33 -4.15 -37.39
N ARG A 28 -34.07 -5.16 -36.95
CA ARG A 28 -33.66 -6.02 -35.82
C ARG A 28 -32.39 -6.80 -36.11
N ASN A 29 -32.24 -7.33 -37.33
CA ASN A 29 -31.04 -8.04 -37.75
C ASN A 29 -29.83 -7.12 -37.85
N ALA A 30 -30.01 -5.90 -38.36
CA ALA A 30 -28.96 -4.87 -38.37
C ALA A 30 -28.51 -4.52 -36.95
N ILE A 31 -29.46 -4.31 -36.02
CA ILE A 31 -29.16 -4.05 -34.61
C ILE A 31 -28.42 -5.23 -33.98
N GLY A 32 -28.90 -6.45 -34.16
CA GLY A 32 -28.25 -7.66 -33.64
C GLY A 32 -26.83 -7.85 -34.19
N SER A 33 -26.61 -7.50 -35.46
CA SER A 33 -25.29 -7.58 -36.10
C SER A 33 -24.34 -6.50 -35.57
N ALA A 34 -24.85 -5.28 -35.34
CA ALA A 34 -24.07 -4.21 -34.71
C ALA A 34 -23.65 -4.59 -33.27
N TRP A 35 -24.57 -5.18 -32.49
CA TRP A 35 -24.26 -5.70 -31.17
C TRP A 35 -23.21 -6.79 -31.21
N LYS A 36 -23.34 -7.78 -32.10
CA LYS A 36 -22.33 -8.83 -32.27
C LYS A 36 -20.95 -8.28 -32.61
N ALA A 37 -20.88 -7.28 -33.50
CA ALA A 37 -19.62 -6.63 -33.85
C ALA A 37 -19.00 -5.91 -32.65
N LYS A 38 -19.82 -5.20 -31.86
CA LYS A 38 -19.38 -4.55 -30.62
C LYS A 38 -18.89 -5.58 -29.61
N THR A 39 -19.64 -6.66 -29.36
CA THR A 39 -19.24 -7.72 -28.42
C THR A 39 -17.92 -8.36 -28.82
N ASN A 40 -17.69 -8.62 -30.11
CA ASN A 40 -16.39 -9.10 -30.59
C ASN A 40 -15.25 -8.10 -30.34
N ASP A 41 -15.48 -6.80 -30.51
CA ASP A 41 -14.50 -5.77 -30.18
C ASP A 41 -14.22 -5.74 -28.67
N ASP A 42 -15.27 -5.80 -27.84
CA ASP A 42 -15.15 -5.85 -26.37
C ASP A 42 -14.34 -7.08 -25.93
N ILE A 43 -14.61 -8.27 -26.50
CA ILE A 43 -13.85 -9.51 -26.24
C ILE A 43 -12.38 -9.36 -26.64
N ASN A 44 -12.09 -8.81 -27.83
CA ASN A 44 -10.72 -8.61 -28.28
C ASN A 44 -9.97 -7.63 -27.38
N ARG A 45 -10.63 -6.55 -26.94
CA ARG A 45 -10.06 -5.60 -25.98
C ARG A 45 -9.79 -6.23 -24.63
N LEU A 46 -10.66 -7.11 -24.16
CA LEU A 46 -10.46 -7.87 -22.93
C LEU A 46 -9.23 -8.79 -23.05
N HIS A 47 -9.09 -9.46 -24.19
CA HIS A 47 -7.94 -10.34 -24.43
C HIS A 47 -6.60 -9.57 -24.36
N VAL A 48 -6.53 -8.36 -24.94
CA VAL A 48 -5.33 -7.51 -24.86
C VAL A 48 -5.00 -7.09 -23.42
N VAL A 49 -6.02 -6.75 -22.62
CA VAL A 49 -5.80 -6.41 -21.20
C VAL A 49 -5.26 -7.61 -20.44
N TRP A 50 -5.80 -8.79 -20.72
CA TRP A 50 -5.42 -10.01 -20.03
C TRP A 50 -3.97 -10.46 -20.34
N THR A 51 -3.56 -10.45 -21.61
CA THR A 51 -2.17 -10.78 -21.97
C THR A 51 -1.17 -9.78 -21.41
N THR A 52 -1.56 -8.51 -21.35
CA THR A 52 -0.73 -7.46 -20.76
C THR A 52 -0.60 -7.68 -19.25
N ALA A 53 -1.67 -8.06 -18.55
CA ALA A 53 -1.64 -8.38 -17.12
C ALA A 53 -0.70 -9.55 -16.79
N SER A 54 -0.74 -10.63 -17.59
CA SER A 54 0.09 -11.81 -17.35
C SER A 54 1.59 -11.56 -17.51
N ASP A 55 1.98 -10.66 -18.43
CA ASP A 55 3.39 -10.32 -18.64
C ASP A 55 4.01 -9.57 -17.45
N TYR A 56 3.21 -8.90 -16.62
CA TYR A 56 3.72 -8.21 -15.42
C TYR A 56 4.12 -9.15 -14.29
N ALA A 57 3.42 -10.27 -14.12
CA ALA A 57 3.71 -11.24 -13.05
C ALA A 57 5.13 -11.83 -13.18
N PHE A 58 5.69 -11.87 -14.39
CA PHE A 58 7.01 -12.46 -14.67
C PHE A 58 8.19 -11.49 -14.65
N GLY A 59 7.96 -10.17 -14.52
CA GLY A 59 8.99 -9.13 -14.64
C GLY A 59 9.96 -8.99 -13.45
N PHE A 60 9.70 -9.64 -12.32
CA PHE A 60 10.44 -9.44 -11.06
C PHE A 60 11.87 -10.02 -11.03
N ASN A 61 12.27 -10.81 -12.02
CA ASN A 61 13.46 -11.66 -11.89
C ASN A 61 14.81 -11.02 -12.27
N ALA A 62 14.87 -9.73 -12.64
CA ALA A 62 16.08 -9.17 -13.27
C ALA A 62 16.61 -7.82 -12.75
N ALA A 63 16.12 -7.28 -11.62
CA ALA A 63 16.52 -5.93 -11.18
C ALA A 63 17.62 -5.92 -10.09
N ASN A 64 18.59 -5.01 -10.26
CA ASN A 64 19.60 -4.67 -9.28
C ASN A 64 18.96 -4.12 -7.98
N PRO A 65 19.48 -4.44 -6.78
CA PRO A 65 18.87 -4.04 -5.51
C PRO A 65 18.75 -2.51 -5.34
N ASP A 66 19.67 -1.72 -5.92
CA ASP A 66 19.68 -0.26 -5.83
C ASP A 66 18.56 0.43 -6.63
N GLN A 67 17.92 -0.27 -7.57
CA GLN A 67 16.81 0.26 -8.39
C GLN A 67 15.45 -0.32 -7.98
N ARG A 68 15.43 -1.13 -6.92
CA ARG A 68 14.25 -1.89 -6.51
C ARG A 68 13.11 -0.97 -6.07
N GLU A 69 13.40 0.07 -5.30
CA GLU A 69 12.38 0.98 -4.76
C GLU A 69 11.70 1.82 -5.85
N GLU A 70 12.47 2.42 -6.76
CA GLU A 70 11.92 3.19 -7.89
C GLU A 70 11.13 2.29 -8.86
N MET A 71 11.58 1.05 -9.08
CA MET A 71 10.87 0.07 -9.89
C MET A 71 9.55 -0.34 -9.25
N LEU A 72 9.52 -0.57 -7.92
CA LEU A 72 8.31 -0.88 -7.16
C LEU A 72 7.28 0.26 -7.24
N ILE A 73 7.70 1.51 -7.02
CA ILE A 73 6.80 2.68 -7.12
C ILE A 73 6.23 2.80 -8.55
N LYS A 74 7.09 2.67 -9.57
CA LYS A 74 6.65 2.74 -10.97
C LYS A 74 5.71 1.59 -11.34
N GLN A 75 5.91 0.42 -10.76
CA GLN A 75 5.07 -0.75 -10.95
C GLN A 75 3.72 -0.61 -10.23
N SER A 76 3.72 -0.17 -8.98
CA SER A 76 2.52 0.09 -8.18
C SER A 76 1.61 1.16 -8.83
N ASN A 77 2.21 2.25 -9.34
CA ASN A 77 1.49 3.25 -10.11
C ASN A 77 0.88 2.66 -11.39
N LYS A 78 1.58 1.74 -12.04
CA LYS A 78 1.11 1.09 -13.28
C LYS A 78 -0.01 0.08 -13.02
N THR A 79 0.10 -0.75 -11.99
CA THR A 79 -0.94 -1.71 -11.60
C THR A 79 -2.21 -0.99 -11.20
N THR A 80 -2.09 0.14 -10.48
CA THR A 80 -3.24 1.00 -10.15
C THR A 80 -3.94 1.52 -11.41
N ILE A 81 -3.18 2.04 -12.38
CA ILE A 81 -3.74 2.52 -13.66
C ILE A 81 -4.42 1.39 -14.45
N GLU A 82 -3.83 0.21 -14.51
CA GLU A 82 -4.43 -0.94 -15.22
C GLU A 82 -5.68 -1.46 -14.50
N TYR A 83 -5.69 -1.44 -13.16
CA TYR A 83 -6.87 -1.78 -12.36
C TYR A 83 -8.02 -0.79 -12.60
N GLU A 84 -7.75 0.52 -12.59
CA GLU A 84 -8.75 1.55 -12.88
C GLU A 84 -9.36 1.36 -14.28
N LYS A 85 -8.53 1.10 -15.30
CA LYS A 85 -9.00 0.78 -16.66
C LYS A 85 -9.87 -0.47 -16.67
N LEU A 86 -9.54 -1.49 -15.87
CA LEU A 86 -10.31 -2.73 -15.78
C LEU A 86 -11.68 -2.48 -15.13
N VAL A 87 -11.73 -1.65 -14.08
CA VAL A 87 -12.98 -1.22 -13.42
C VAL A 87 -13.88 -0.47 -14.41
N GLU A 88 -13.33 0.49 -15.15
CA GLU A 88 -14.07 1.26 -16.16
C GLU A 88 -14.65 0.34 -17.26
N LYS A 89 -13.82 -0.58 -17.77
CA LYS A 89 -14.26 -1.55 -18.78
C LYS A 89 -15.35 -2.48 -18.27
N ARG A 90 -15.23 -2.95 -17.02
CA ARG A 90 -16.25 -3.78 -16.39
C ARG A 90 -17.57 -3.04 -16.28
N HIS A 91 -17.55 -1.78 -15.88
CA HIS A 91 -18.76 -0.96 -15.82
C HIS A 91 -19.45 -0.83 -17.19
N SER A 92 -18.68 -0.60 -18.26
CA SER A 92 -19.21 -0.55 -19.63
C SER A 92 -19.83 -1.89 -20.08
N ILE A 93 -19.25 -3.02 -19.68
CA ILE A 93 -19.78 -4.36 -19.96
C ILE A 93 -21.10 -4.59 -19.22
N GLN A 94 -21.16 -4.25 -17.93
CA GLN A 94 -22.38 -4.39 -17.13
C GLN A 94 -23.52 -3.50 -17.66
N GLN A 95 -23.20 -2.29 -18.12
CA GLN A 95 -24.18 -1.43 -18.77
C GLN A 95 -24.71 -2.06 -20.07
N SER A 96 -23.82 -2.67 -20.85
CA SER A 96 -24.18 -3.35 -22.11
C SER A 96 -25.01 -4.61 -21.87
N GLU A 97 -24.67 -5.40 -20.84
CA GLU A 97 -25.44 -6.55 -20.38
C GLU A 97 -26.86 -6.14 -19.98
N ALA A 98 -26.99 -5.08 -19.17
CA ALA A 98 -28.28 -4.55 -18.74
C ALA A 98 -29.16 -4.11 -19.93
N GLN A 99 -28.56 -3.55 -20.98
CA GLN A 99 -29.27 -3.19 -22.22
C GLN A 99 -29.76 -4.43 -22.98
N ILE A 100 -28.94 -5.49 -23.06
CA ILE A 100 -29.34 -6.76 -23.69
C ILE A 100 -30.46 -7.43 -22.90
N ASP A 101 -30.37 -7.40 -21.57
CA ASP A 101 -31.43 -7.87 -20.67
C ASP A 101 -32.76 -7.17 -20.92
N ASP A 102 -32.73 -5.85 -21.06
CA ASP A 102 -33.90 -5.04 -21.37
C ASP A 102 -34.50 -5.39 -22.73
N ILE A 103 -33.65 -5.60 -23.74
CA ILE A 103 -34.03 -6.07 -25.08
C ILE A 103 -34.74 -7.43 -24.98
N ILE A 104 -34.12 -8.42 -24.32
CA ILE A 104 -34.67 -9.77 -24.17
C ILE A 104 -36.03 -9.74 -23.47
N ARG A 105 -36.16 -8.93 -22.41
CA ARG A 105 -37.42 -8.74 -21.68
C ARG A 105 -38.49 -8.07 -22.54
N SER A 106 -38.12 -7.02 -23.27
CA SER A 106 -39.03 -6.25 -24.13
C SER A 106 -39.63 -7.09 -25.25
N PHE A 107 -38.81 -7.95 -25.87
CA PHE A 107 -39.27 -8.85 -26.93
C PHE A 107 -39.93 -10.14 -26.42
N ARG A 108 -39.97 -10.35 -25.09
CA ARG A 108 -40.69 -11.46 -24.42
C ARG A 108 -40.28 -12.85 -24.92
N TYR A 109 -39.01 -13.04 -25.31
CA TYR A 109 -38.52 -14.31 -25.87
C TYR A 109 -38.71 -15.54 -24.95
N GLY A 110 -39.06 -15.36 -23.67
CA GLY A 110 -39.31 -16.43 -22.69
C GLY A 110 -40.78 -16.72 -22.33
N LYS A 111 -41.78 -16.06 -22.92
CA LYS A 111 -43.20 -16.29 -22.55
C LYS A 111 -43.86 -17.37 -23.42
N ALA A 112 -44.15 -18.53 -22.82
CA ALA A 112 -44.83 -19.67 -23.46
C ALA A 112 -46.17 -19.31 -24.14
N HIS A 113 -46.86 -18.28 -23.65
CA HIS A 113 -48.13 -17.79 -24.23
C HIS A 113 -48.00 -17.17 -25.63
N PHE A 114 -46.80 -16.72 -26.02
CA PHE A 114 -46.58 -16.17 -27.36
C PHE A 114 -46.43 -17.30 -28.39
N ALA A 115 -45.75 -18.38 -28.01
CA ALA A 115 -45.49 -19.54 -28.86
C ALA A 115 -46.76 -20.30 -29.28
N SER A 116 -47.81 -20.29 -28.45
CA SER A 116 -49.10 -20.93 -28.77
C SER A 116 -49.96 -20.15 -29.77
N SER A 117 -49.63 -18.87 -30.05
CA SER A 117 -50.42 -17.99 -30.93
C SER A 117 -49.87 -17.85 -32.35
N LEU A 118 -48.62 -18.25 -32.58
CA LEU A 118 -47.99 -18.22 -33.90
C LEU A 118 -48.28 -19.52 -34.65
N SER A 119 -49.30 -19.49 -35.52
CA SER A 119 -49.59 -20.59 -36.46
C SER A 119 -48.62 -20.63 -37.65
N ASP A 120 -47.79 -19.60 -37.83
CA ASP A 120 -46.84 -19.49 -38.95
C ASP A 120 -45.45 -20.03 -38.57
N SER A 121 -45.05 -21.13 -39.22
CA SER A 121 -43.80 -21.82 -38.92
C SER A 121 -42.56 -20.98 -39.23
N LYS A 122 -42.62 -20.09 -40.23
CA LYS A 122 -41.47 -19.25 -40.62
C LYS A 122 -41.19 -18.15 -39.60
N LEU A 123 -42.22 -17.47 -39.14
CA LEU A 123 -42.10 -16.40 -38.13
C LEU A 123 -41.58 -16.96 -36.80
N TRP A 124 -42.05 -18.15 -36.41
CA TRP A 124 -41.55 -18.82 -35.20
C TRP A 124 -40.07 -19.20 -35.30
N ILE A 125 -39.61 -19.69 -36.46
CA ILE A 125 -38.19 -19.96 -36.71
C ILE A 125 -37.37 -18.67 -36.63
N ALA A 126 -37.84 -17.57 -37.23
CA ALA A 126 -37.15 -16.28 -37.16
C ALA A 126 -37.05 -15.76 -35.72
N MET A 127 -38.14 -15.77 -34.96
CA MET A 127 -38.16 -15.33 -33.55
C MET A 127 -37.30 -16.22 -32.65
N SER A 128 -37.30 -17.54 -32.85
CA SER A 128 -36.45 -18.45 -32.05
C SER A 128 -34.96 -18.28 -32.37
N ASN A 129 -34.62 -18.02 -33.63
CA ASN A 129 -33.26 -17.68 -34.02
C ASN A 129 -32.82 -16.34 -33.41
N GLU A 130 -33.69 -15.33 -33.43
CA GLU A 130 -33.44 -14.04 -32.80
C GLU A 130 -33.24 -14.18 -31.28
N ALA A 131 -34.11 -14.92 -30.60
CA ALA A 131 -33.98 -15.24 -29.17
C ALA A 131 -32.64 -15.90 -28.85
N ARG A 132 -32.24 -16.90 -29.65
CA ARG A 132 -30.95 -17.59 -29.48
C ARG A 132 -29.76 -16.65 -29.68
N ARG A 133 -29.83 -15.73 -30.65
CA ARG A 133 -28.78 -14.72 -30.86
C ARG A 133 -28.63 -13.81 -29.65
N TRP A 134 -29.73 -13.29 -29.11
CA TRP A 134 -29.70 -12.44 -27.92
C TRP A 134 -29.21 -13.18 -26.67
N SER A 135 -29.67 -14.42 -26.46
CA SER A 135 -29.17 -15.27 -25.37
C SER A 135 -27.66 -15.50 -25.49
N SER A 136 -27.16 -15.81 -26.69
CA SER A 136 -25.72 -16.01 -26.90
C SER A 136 -24.89 -14.74 -26.66
N LEU A 137 -25.43 -13.55 -26.98
CA LEU A 137 -24.79 -12.28 -26.65
C LEU A 137 -24.78 -12.04 -25.13
N HIS A 138 -25.89 -12.32 -24.45
CA HIS A 138 -25.98 -12.22 -23.00
C HIS A 138 -24.95 -13.14 -22.33
N ASP A 139 -24.85 -14.40 -22.75
CA ASP A 139 -23.87 -15.36 -22.23
C ASP A 139 -22.43 -14.87 -22.43
N GLN A 140 -22.13 -14.19 -23.55
CA GLN A 140 -20.81 -13.59 -23.80
C GLN A 140 -20.52 -12.43 -22.85
N TYR A 141 -21.50 -11.55 -22.60
CA TYR A 141 -21.32 -10.45 -21.63
C TYR A 141 -21.16 -10.97 -20.20
N GLN A 142 -21.93 -11.99 -19.82
CA GLN A 142 -21.79 -12.65 -18.52
C GLN A 142 -20.40 -13.28 -18.36
N TRP A 143 -19.92 -13.98 -19.39
CA TRP A 143 -18.56 -14.52 -19.41
C TRP A 143 -17.52 -13.42 -19.22
N MET A 144 -17.63 -12.30 -19.95
CA MET A 144 -16.71 -11.17 -19.79
C MET A 144 -16.74 -10.57 -18.38
N ASP A 145 -17.92 -10.39 -17.75
CA ASP A 145 -18.00 -9.87 -16.37
C ASP A 145 -17.33 -10.83 -15.37
N THR A 146 -17.58 -12.13 -15.50
CA THR A 146 -16.95 -13.13 -14.62
C THR A 146 -15.44 -13.16 -14.75
N THR A 147 -14.92 -13.15 -15.98
CA THR A 147 -13.46 -13.10 -16.24
C THR A 147 -12.84 -11.79 -15.73
N MET A 148 -13.53 -10.66 -15.89
CA MET A 148 -13.05 -9.38 -15.33
C MET A 148 -13.04 -9.40 -13.80
N ALA A 149 -14.07 -9.96 -13.17
CA ALA A 149 -14.14 -10.08 -11.72
C ALA A 149 -12.99 -10.96 -11.16
N GLU A 150 -12.68 -12.07 -11.84
CA GLU A 150 -11.53 -12.92 -11.50
C GLU A 150 -10.21 -12.17 -11.59
N ASN A 151 -9.98 -11.42 -12.68
CA ASN A 151 -8.78 -10.61 -12.85
C ASN A 151 -8.67 -9.49 -11.80
N MET A 152 -9.78 -8.83 -11.48
CA MET A 152 -9.82 -7.81 -10.41
C MET A 152 -9.49 -8.42 -9.04
N MET A 153 -9.95 -9.64 -8.77
CA MET A 153 -9.65 -10.35 -7.52
C MET A 153 -8.16 -10.68 -7.41
N MET A 154 -7.51 -11.05 -8.52
CA MET A 154 -6.05 -11.26 -8.56
C MET A 154 -5.30 -9.98 -8.20
N TYR A 155 -5.66 -8.83 -8.79
CA TYR A 155 -5.05 -7.54 -8.43
C TYR A 155 -5.28 -7.16 -6.97
N ALA A 156 -6.49 -7.38 -6.45
CA ALA A 156 -6.79 -7.13 -5.04
C ALA A 156 -5.97 -8.01 -4.10
N GLN A 157 -5.74 -9.28 -4.49
CA GLN A 157 -4.88 -10.20 -3.75
C GLN A 157 -3.40 -9.77 -3.79
N GLU A 158 -2.90 -9.32 -4.95
CA GLU A 158 -1.54 -8.78 -5.07
C GLU A 158 -1.35 -7.55 -4.18
N ALA A 159 -2.30 -6.61 -4.19
CA ALA A 159 -2.26 -5.43 -3.33
C ALA A 159 -2.26 -5.80 -1.84
N ALA A 160 -3.08 -6.78 -1.44
CA ALA A 160 -3.11 -7.25 -0.05
C ALA A 160 -1.80 -7.93 0.37
N ILE A 161 -1.12 -8.62 -0.54
CA ILE A 161 0.20 -9.23 -0.29
C ILE A 161 1.27 -8.13 -0.14
N GLU A 162 1.24 -7.11 -0.99
CA GLU A 162 2.15 -5.96 -0.91
C GLU A 162 2.00 -5.23 0.43
N GLU A 163 0.77 -4.91 0.84
CA GLU A 163 0.49 -4.28 2.14
C GLU A 163 0.96 -5.16 3.33
N ALA A 164 0.76 -6.48 3.25
CA ALA A 164 1.23 -7.40 4.27
C ALA A 164 2.77 -7.47 4.33
N PHE A 165 3.45 -7.29 3.19
CA PHE A 165 4.91 -7.24 3.13
C PHE A 165 5.45 -5.95 3.75
N ASP A 166 4.88 -4.80 3.40
CA ASP A 166 5.25 -3.49 3.96
C ASP A 166 5.04 -3.46 5.47
N THR A 167 3.92 -4.02 5.94
CA THR A 167 3.64 -4.15 7.38
C THR A 167 4.72 -4.98 8.09
N LYS A 168 5.14 -6.10 7.49
CA LYS A 168 6.22 -6.92 8.05
C LYS A 168 7.56 -6.20 8.03
N MET A 169 7.87 -5.46 6.96
CA MET A 169 9.10 -4.68 6.87
C MET A 169 9.16 -3.60 7.95
N TYR A 170 8.05 -2.86 8.12
CA TYR A 170 7.90 -1.87 9.19
C TYR A 170 8.09 -2.49 10.59
N LEU A 171 7.54 -3.69 10.82
CA LEU A 171 7.75 -4.41 12.08
C LEU A 171 9.21 -4.81 12.31
N ILE A 172 9.94 -5.21 11.27
CA ILE A 172 11.37 -5.52 11.37
C ILE A 172 12.18 -4.25 11.69
N ASP A 173 11.89 -3.14 11.02
CA ASP A 173 12.59 -1.88 11.25
C ASP A 173 12.36 -1.36 12.69
N THR A 174 11.11 -1.38 13.16
CA THR A 174 10.79 -1.03 14.55
C THR A 174 11.46 -1.97 15.56
N TYR A 175 11.53 -3.27 15.27
CA TYR A 175 12.28 -4.21 16.11
C TYR A 175 13.79 -3.89 16.14
N MET A 176 14.38 -3.54 14.99
CA MET A 176 15.78 -3.10 14.95
C MET A 176 16.01 -1.81 15.72
N GLN A 177 15.14 -0.82 15.57
CA GLN A 177 15.24 0.45 16.29
C GLN A 177 15.13 0.26 17.81
N THR A 178 14.20 -0.58 18.26
CA THR A 178 14.05 -0.92 19.69
C THR A 178 15.26 -1.68 20.22
N ALA A 179 15.79 -2.65 19.47
CA ALA A 179 17.02 -3.35 19.84
C ALA A 179 18.22 -2.39 19.96
N VAL A 180 18.36 -1.44 19.04
CA VAL A 180 19.41 -0.40 19.10
C VAL A 180 19.20 0.53 20.30
N ALA A 181 17.97 0.93 20.59
CA ALA A 181 17.64 1.75 21.74
C ALA A 181 17.96 1.04 23.07
N ASP A 182 17.66 -0.25 23.18
CA ASP A 182 17.98 -1.08 24.35
C ASP A 182 19.48 -1.25 24.54
N VAL A 183 20.23 -1.52 23.47
CA VAL A 183 21.70 -1.56 23.51
C VAL A 183 22.26 -0.21 23.95
N ARG A 184 21.75 0.91 23.41
CA ARG A 184 22.18 2.25 23.82
C ARG A 184 21.85 2.55 25.28
N ALA A 185 20.69 2.10 25.77
CA ALA A 185 20.32 2.22 27.18
C ALA A 185 21.25 1.40 28.09
N ALA A 186 21.62 0.18 27.67
CA ALA A 186 22.57 -0.66 28.38
C ALA A 186 23.98 -0.04 28.40
N VAL A 187 24.47 0.48 27.26
CA VAL A 187 25.74 1.20 27.17
C VAL A 187 25.75 2.46 28.04
N ASN A 188 24.67 3.25 28.03
CA ASN A 188 24.54 4.43 28.88
C ASN A 188 24.53 4.08 30.38
N ARG A 189 23.96 2.93 30.76
CA ARG A 189 24.05 2.41 32.14
C ARG A 189 25.48 1.98 32.49
N MET A 190 26.19 1.32 31.59
CA MET A 190 27.60 0.95 31.80
C MET A 190 28.53 2.16 31.91
N ALA A 191 28.35 3.18 31.06
CA ALA A 191 29.14 4.42 31.11
C ALA A 191 28.94 5.18 32.43
N ARG A 192 27.70 5.28 32.93
CA ARG A 192 27.43 5.83 34.28
C ARG A 192 28.05 4.99 35.40
N GLY A 193 28.11 3.67 35.24
CA GLY A 193 28.77 2.77 36.19
C GLY A 193 30.30 2.92 36.21
N SER A 194 30.94 3.12 35.05
CA SER A 194 32.40 3.25 34.97
C SER A 194 32.91 4.58 35.52
N ASP A 195 32.20 5.68 35.27
CA ASP A 195 32.59 7.01 35.80
C ASP A 195 32.52 7.07 37.32
N GLN A 196 31.54 6.39 37.93
CA GLN A 196 31.47 6.26 39.39
C GLN A 196 32.62 5.39 39.95
N LEU A 197 32.97 4.30 39.28
CA LEU A 197 34.08 3.42 39.68
C LEU A 197 35.45 4.11 39.58
N VAL A 198 35.68 4.89 38.52
CA VAL A 198 36.92 5.67 38.34
C VAL A 198 37.01 6.81 39.37
N SER A 199 35.89 7.47 39.68
CA SER A 199 35.84 8.50 40.72
C SER A 199 36.16 7.93 42.11
N ILE A 200 35.61 6.77 42.46
CA ILE A 200 35.90 6.10 43.74
C ILE A 200 37.36 5.64 43.80
N ALA A 201 37.91 5.09 42.71
CA ALA A 201 39.30 4.65 42.65
C ALA A 201 40.31 5.81 42.74
N MET A 202 40.03 6.95 42.09
CA MET A 202 40.90 8.15 42.19
C MET A 202 41.00 8.70 43.61
N VAL A 203 39.99 8.52 44.45
CA VAL A 203 40.01 8.98 45.85
C VAL A 203 40.61 7.92 46.77
N ALA A 204 40.28 6.65 46.56
CA ALA A 204 40.73 5.55 47.42
C ALA A 204 42.23 5.25 47.27
N VAL A 205 42.80 5.35 46.06
CA VAL A 205 44.20 4.99 45.79
C VAL A 205 45.19 5.94 46.48
N PRO A 206 45.06 7.29 46.42
CA PRO A 206 45.94 8.18 47.18
C PRO A 206 45.78 8.01 48.69
N CYS A 207 44.56 7.81 49.19
CA CYS A 207 44.31 7.59 50.62
C CYS A 207 44.93 6.30 51.14
N THR A 208 44.92 5.21 50.36
CA THR A 208 45.54 3.93 50.75
C THR A 208 47.05 3.97 50.68
N VAL A 209 47.64 4.66 49.70
CA VAL A 209 49.10 4.89 49.64
C VAL A 209 49.56 5.75 50.82
N LEU A 210 48.83 6.81 51.16
CA LEU A 210 49.12 7.63 52.34
C LEU A 210 48.98 6.82 53.63
N ALA A 211 47.91 6.04 53.80
CA ALA A 211 47.73 5.17 54.97
C ALA A 211 48.85 4.13 55.11
N SER A 212 49.33 3.56 53.99
CA SER A 212 50.43 2.59 53.97
C SER A 212 51.77 3.23 54.41
N ILE A 213 52.10 4.40 53.89
CA ILE A 213 53.32 5.14 54.27
C ILE A 213 53.30 5.51 55.76
N PHE A 214 52.14 5.88 56.30
CA PHE A 214 52.01 6.27 57.70
C PHE A 214 51.89 5.08 58.67
N SER A 215 51.37 3.94 58.24
CA SER A 215 51.39 2.69 59.04
C SER A 215 52.81 2.19 59.32
N MET A 216 53.80 2.67 58.56
CA MET A 216 55.21 2.32 58.72
C MET A 216 55.97 3.25 59.70
N ILE A 217 55.40 4.40 60.07
CA ILE A 217 56.07 5.43 60.88
C ILE A 217 55.30 5.62 62.19
N THR A 218 55.38 4.62 63.06
CA THR A 218 54.83 4.66 64.41
C THR A 218 55.69 5.58 65.29
N GLY A 219 55.27 6.83 65.47
CA GLY A 219 55.92 7.79 66.36
C GLY A 219 55.00 8.93 66.74
N GLY A 220 54.43 8.88 67.96
CA GLY A 220 53.34 9.72 68.47
C GLY A 220 53.55 11.24 68.58
N ARG A 221 54.56 11.83 67.92
CA ARG A 221 54.81 13.29 67.88
C ARG A 221 54.38 13.98 66.58
N LEU A 222 54.03 13.23 65.53
CA LEU A 222 53.66 13.78 64.20
C LEU A 222 52.15 13.94 63.98
N PHE A 223 51.32 13.63 64.98
CA PHE A 223 49.85 13.67 64.88
C PHE A 223 49.32 15.09 64.57
N PHE A 224 49.91 16.13 65.14
CA PHE A 224 49.50 17.51 64.88
C PHE A 224 49.85 17.97 63.45
N VAL A 225 51.04 17.59 62.95
CA VAL A 225 51.49 17.92 61.58
C VAL A 225 50.61 17.21 60.55
N TYR A 226 50.16 15.98 60.85
CA TYR A 226 49.17 15.27 60.04
C TYR A 226 47.88 16.06 59.91
N TRP A 227 47.26 16.51 61.02
CA TRP A 227 46.03 17.31 60.97
C TRP A 227 46.21 18.63 60.23
N CYS A 228 47.36 19.31 60.39
CA CYS A 228 47.65 20.55 59.67
C CYS A 228 47.81 20.34 58.16
N ALA A 229 48.22 19.16 57.68
CA ALA A 229 48.35 18.88 56.26
C ALA A 229 47.06 18.26 55.66
N THR A 230 46.37 17.38 56.39
CA THR A 230 45.21 16.66 55.88
C THR A 230 43.94 17.49 55.88
N ILE A 231 43.71 18.37 56.86
CA ILE A 231 42.53 19.26 56.84
C ILE A 231 42.51 20.17 55.61
N PRO A 232 43.57 20.93 55.27
CA PRO A 232 43.50 21.80 54.09
C PRO A 232 43.43 21.00 52.79
N MET A 233 44.08 19.83 52.71
CA MET A 233 44.02 18.98 51.52
C MET A 233 42.61 18.39 51.33
N THR A 234 41.98 17.91 52.41
CA THR A 234 40.59 17.43 52.37
C THR A 234 39.58 18.54 52.08
N LEU A 235 39.77 19.75 52.62
CA LEU A 235 38.94 20.91 52.29
C LEU A 235 39.11 21.36 50.84
N LEU A 236 40.33 21.29 50.28
CA LEU A 236 40.58 21.57 48.87
C LEU A 236 39.89 20.57 47.95
N LEU A 237 39.97 19.27 48.27
CA LEU A 237 39.27 18.23 47.52
C LEU A 237 37.75 18.38 47.65
N LEU A 238 37.23 18.68 48.84
CA LEU A 238 35.80 18.91 49.05
C LEU A 238 35.32 20.14 48.26
N GLY A 239 36.08 21.24 48.31
CA GLY A 239 35.79 22.46 47.55
C GLY A 239 35.81 22.21 46.04
N TRP A 240 36.77 21.42 45.55
CA TRP A 240 36.84 21.02 44.15
C TRP A 240 35.60 20.21 43.74
N VAL A 241 35.24 19.18 44.51
CA VAL A 241 34.09 18.31 44.21
C VAL A 241 32.80 19.14 44.17
N ILE A 242 32.59 20.01 45.16
CA ILE A 242 31.43 20.92 45.22
C ILE A 242 31.41 21.86 44.02
N GLN A 243 32.56 22.43 43.61
CA GLN A 243 32.62 23.31 42.45
C GLN A 243 32.27 22.59 41.15
N LYS A 244 32.73 21.35 40.97
CA LYS A 244 32.37 20.53 39.80
C LYS A 244 30.87 20.23 39.77
N ASP A 245 30.29 19.87 40.90
CA ASP A 245 28.85 19.57 40.98
C ASP A 245 28.01 20.83 40.74
N ILE A 246 28.41 21.99 41.27
CA ILE A 246 27.72 23.26 41.02
C ILE A 246 27.79 23.63 39.54
N VAL A 247 28.96 23.51 38.89
CA VAL A 247 29.10 23.82 37.46
C VAL A 247 28.24 22.89 36.60
N ALA A 248 28.22 21.58 36.91
CA ALA A 248 27.36 20.64 36.20
C ALA A 248 25.86 20.95 36.38
N LEU A 249 25.47 21.41 37.58
CA LEU A 249 24.09 21.78 37.89
C LEU A 249 23.68 23.09 37.19
N VAL A 250 24.59 24.06 37.09
CA VAL A 250 24.37 25.31 36.35
C VAL A 250 24.23 25.05 34.85
N VAL A 251 25.10 24.24 34.25
CA VAL A 251 25.01 23.86 32.83
C VAL A 251 23.70 23.13 32.55
N LYS A 252 23.31 22.19 33.42
CA LYS A 252 22.03 21.47 33.30
C LYS A 252 20.81 22.39 33.45
N MET A 253 20.88 23.40 34.32
CA MET A 253 19.82 24.41 34.40
C MET A 253 19.78 25.28 33.15
N GLU A 254 20.92 25.69 32.61
CA GLU A 254 21.00 26.54 31.42
C GLU A 254 20.43 25.83 30.18
N GLU A 255 20.71 24.54 30.00
CA GLU A 255 20.10 23.71 28.95
C GLU A 255 18.57 23.60 29.13
N ARG A 256 18.08 23.45 30.37
CA ARG A 256 16.64 23.42 30.65
C ARG A 256 15.95 24.74 30.32
N TRP A 257 16.58 25.87 30.65
CA TRP A 257 16.06 27.20 30.32
C TRP A 257 16.08 27.50 28.81
N ARG A 258 17.10 27.04 28.07
CA ARG A 258 17.15 27.18 26.61
C ARG A 258 16.11 26.32 25.90
N GLY A 259 15.85 25.10 26.38
CA GLY A 259 14.79 24.23 25.86
C GLY A 259 13.39 24.84 25.99
N THR A 260 13.05 25.38 27.17
CA THR A 260 11.73 25.99 27.39
C THR A 260 11.51 27.28 26.59
N ARG A 261 12.57 28.01 26.23
CA ARG A 261 12.46 29.23 25.42
C ARG A 261 12.29 28.94 23.92
N ALA A 262 12.75 27.79 23.42
CA ALA A 262 12.53 27.37 22.04
C ALA A 262 11.07 26.97 21.77
N ASP A 263 10.41 26.33 22.74
CA ASP A 263 8.99 25.94 22.62
C ASP A 263 8.04 27.15 22.65
N MET A 264 8.40 28.22 23.37
CA MET A 264 7.64 29.48 23.37
C MET A 264 7.87 30.31 22.09
N SER A 265 9.03 30.18 21.42
CA SER A 265 9.29 30.89 20.17
C SER A 265 8.63 30.25 18.95
N SER A 266 8.30 28.95 19.01
CA SER A 266 7.68 28.24 17.88
C SER A 266 6.14 28.36 17.88
N SER A 267 5.54 28.76 19.00
CA SER A 267 4.08 28.91 19.14
C SER A 267 3.53 30.28 18.71
N ASP A 268 4.38 31.30 18.53
CA ASP A 268 3.97 32.65 18.14
C ASP A 268 4.11 32.96 16.63
N ILE A 269 4.61 32.02 15.82
CA ILE A 269 4.81 32.23 14.35
C ILE A 269 3.67 31.64 13.50
N LEU A 270 2.69 30.96 14.11
CA LEU A 270 1.62 30.25 13.38
C LEU A 270 0.25 30.99 13.34
N TYR A 271 0.21 32.29 13.62
CA TYR A 271 -1.03 33.09 13.59
C TYR A 271 -0.95 34.41 12.81
N LEU A 272 -0.03 34.54 11.86
CA LEU A 272 0.01 35.66 10.92
C LEU A 272 0.39 35.17 9.51
N ASP A 273 -0.54 34.49 8.85
CA ASP A 273 -0.93 34.70 7.44
C ASP A 273 -2.16 33.85 7.09
#